data_AF-A0A937NNV4-F1
#
_entry.id   AF-A0A937NNV4-F1
#
_cell.length_a   1.000
_cell.length_b   1.000
_cell.length_c   1.000
_cell.angle_alpha   90.00
_cell.angle_beta   90.00
_cell.angle_gamma   90.00
#
_symmetry.space_group_name_H-M   'P 1'
#
loop_
_entity.id
_entity.type
_entity.pdbx_description
1 polymer ?
#
loop_
_entity_poly.entity_id
_entity_poly.type
_entity_poly.pdbx_seq_one_letter_code
_entity_poly.pdbx_strand_id
1 'polypeptide(L)'
;METIRVEVWLYGPLARYAGEQSQGSYAELHLELPAGSTMQYLLDHLGLPPEEKGITFVNGDLAALSGLDADRDLVLHDGDRVGISHRKSMWPFQYRFGAGVTPQLQETFSQRQDGGVQHAYTQPDE
;
A
#
# COMPACT_ATOMS: atom_id res chain seq x y z
N MET A 1 15.04 -0.06 22.80
CA MET A 1 13.90 -0.40 21.91
C MET A 1 14.52 -0.95 20.65
N GLU A 2 14.09 -2.13 20.22
CA GLU A 2 14.53 -2.67 18.93
C GLU A 2 13.91 -1.83 17.81
N THR A 3 14.68 -1.61 16.75
CA THR A 3 14.27 -0.84 15.58
C THR A 3 14.37 -1.71 14.33
N ILE A 4 13.60 -1.34 13.32
CA ILE A 4 13.61 -1.93 11.97
C ILE A 4 13.93 -0.83 10.96
N ARG A 5 14.58 -1.21 9.86
CA ARG A 5 14.86 -0.35 8.71
C ARG A 5 13.94 -0.71 7.58
N VAL A 6 13.22 0.28 7.07
CA VAL A 6 12.27 0.12 5.97
C VAL A 6 12.65 1.06 4.84
N GLU A 7 12.69 0.54 3.62
CA GLU A 7 12.88 1.33 2.39
C GLU A 7 11.50 1.73 1.87
N VAL A 8 11.25 3.03 1.75
CA VAL A 8 9.95 3.57 1.36
C VAL A 8 10.08 4.39 0.08
N TRP A 9 9.32 3.98 -0.92
CA TRP A 9 9.17 4.69 -2.19
C TRP A 9 7.84 5.43 -2.23
N LEU A 10 7.90 6.75 -2.40
CA LEU A 10 6.72 7.59 -2.61
C LEU A 10 6.68 8.02 -4.07
N TYR A 11 5.61 7.66 -4.79
CA TYR A 11 5.49 7.95 -6.21
C TYR A 11 4.53 9.09 -6.52
N GLY A 12 4.90 9.86 -7.55
CA GLY A 12 4.12 10.98 -8.06
C GLY A 12 4.01 12.11 -7.04
N PRO A 13 2.81 12.71 -6.87
CA PRO A 13 2.61 13.81 -5.93
C PRO A 13 2.97 13.49 -4.47
N LEU A 14 3.01 12.19 -4.10
CA LEU A 14 3.38 11.78 -2.74
C LEU A 14 4.85 12.06 -2.41
N ALA A 15 5.72 12.22 -3.41
CA ALA A 15 7.13 12.58 -3.20
C ALA A 15 7.31 13.81 -2.30
N ARG A 16 6.35 14.74 -2.30
CA ARG A 16 6.37 15.94 -1.45
C ARG A 16 6.39 15.64 0.05
N TYR A 17 5.89 14.48 0.49
CA TYR A 17 5.92 14.08 1.90
C TYR A 17 7.33 13.67 2.37
N ALA A 18 8.27 13.50 1.44
CA ALA A 18 9.67 13.24 1.76
C ALA A 18 10.49 14.51 2.06
N GLY A 19 9.89 15.71 2.01
CA GLY A 19 10.59 16.97 2.27
C GLY A 19 11.76 17.18 1.30
N GLU A 20 12.96 17.38 1.85
CA GLU A 20 14.19 17.66 1.06
C GLU A 20 14.64 16.45 0.21
N GLN A 21 14.22 15.24 0.58
CA GLN A 21 14.55 14.02 -0.17
C GLN A 21 13.66 13.82 -1.42
N SER A 22 12.66 14.67 -1.62
CA SER A 22 11.81 14.63 -2.81
C SER A 22 12.61 14.90 -4.09
N GLN A 23 12.49 14.01 -5.07
CA GLN A 23 13.02 14.17 -6.43
C GLN A 23 11.95 14.71 -7.41
N GLY A 24 10.89 15.32 -6.86
CA GLY A 24 9.79 15.91 -7.63
C GLY A 24 8.70 14.90 -8.03
N SER A 25 9.08 13.83 -8.73
CA SER A 25 8.14 12.78 -9.18
C SER A 25 8.21 11.48 -8.39
N TYR A 26 9.22 11.33 -7.54
CA TYR A 26 9.36 10.23 -6.61
C TYR A 26 10.21 10.67 -5.40
N ALA A 27 10.20 9.86 -4.35
CA ALA A 27 11.17 9.95 -3.26
C ALA A 27 11.51 8.54 -2.78
N GLU A 28 12.75 8.37 -2.34
CA GLU A 28 13.26 7.17 -1.69
C GLU A 28 13.68 7.56 -0.27
N LEU A 29 13.10 6.90 0.72
CA LEU A 29 13.36 7.13 2.14
C LEU A 29 13.84 5.83 2.77
N HIS A 30 14.87 5.94 3.61
CA HIS A 30 15.29 4.85 4.49
C HIS A 30 14.94 5.27 5.92
N LEU A 31 13.90 4.64 6.49
CA LEU A 31 13.34 5.02 7.78
C LEU A 31 13.71 4.00 8.84
N GLU A 32 14.08 4.49 10.02
CA GLU A 32 14.20 3.66 11.23
C GLU A 32 12.91 3.79 12.05
N LEU A 33 12.20 2.68 12.20
CA LEU A 33 10.92 2.60 12.93
C LEU A 33 11.07 1.66 14.14
N PRO A 34 10.24 1.80 15.19
CA PRO A 34 10.15 0.80 16.23
C PRO A 34 9.82 -0.60 15.67
N ALA A 35 10.43 -1.64 16.23
CA ALA A 35 10.06 -3.01 15.89
C ALA A 35 8.57 -3.26 16.20
N GLY A 36 7.87 -3.92 15.27
CA GLY A 36 6.42 -4.14 15.35
C GLY A 36 5.57 -2.97 14.84
N SER A 37 6.18 -1.91 14.27
CA SER A 37 5.44 -0.85 13.58
C SER A 37 4.58 -1.41 12.45
N THR A 38 3.40 -0.84 12.29
CA THR A 38 2.47 -1.16 11.21
C THR A 38 2.59 -0.19 10.04
N MET A 39 1.97 -0.52 8.91
CA MET A 39 1.74 0.44 7.83
C MET A 39 1.03 1.71 8.31
N GLN A 40 0.04 1.62 9.20
CA GLN A 40 -0.60 2.81 9.79
C GLN A 40 0.42 3.71 10.49
N TYR A 41 1.31 3.12 11.30
CA TYR A 41 2.37 3.88 11.96
C TYR A 41 3.31 4.56 10.95
N LEU A 42 3.68 3.86 9.87
CA LEU A 42 4.48 4.45 8.79
C LEU A 42 3.77 5.64 8.12
N LEU A 43 2.48 5.51 7.82
CA LEU A 43 1.69 6.58 7.20
C LEU A 43 1.59 7.81 8.11
N ASP A 44 1.37 7.59 9.41
CA ASP A 44 1.33 8.64 10.42
C ASP A 44 2.69 9.33 10.56
N HIS A 45 3.79 8.55 10.55
CA HIS A 45 5.15 9.07 10.60
C HIS A 45 5.50 9.95 9.39
N LEU A 46 5.03 9.57 8.19
CA LEU A 46 5.19 10.37 6.97
C LEU A 46 4.27 11.59 6.93
N GLY A 47 3.26 11.67 7.81
CA GLY A 47 2.20 12.66 7.72
C GLY A 47 1.37 12.54 6.44
N LEU A 48 1.26 11.32 5.90
CA LEU A 48 0.56 11.05 4.64
C LEU A 48 -0.95 10.92 4.91
N PRO A 49 -1.81 11.82 4.38
CA PRO A 49 -3.25 11.77 4.61
C PRO A 49 -3.88 10.53 3.94
N PRO A 50 -4.78 9.81 4.62
CA PRO A 50 -5.40 8.61 4.07
C PRO A 50 -6.06 8.82 2.72
N GLU A 51 -6.66 9.99 2.50
CA GLU A 51 -7.30 10.34 1.24
C GLU A 51 -6.33 10.46 0.06
N GLU A 52 -5.03 10.65 0.28
CA GLU A 52 -4.02 10.69 -0.78
C GLU A 52 -3.40 9.33 -1.08
N LYS A 53 -3.52 8.38 -0.15
CA LYS A 53 -3.01 7.01 -0.33
C LYS A 53 -3.80 6.30 -1.44
N GLY A 54 -3.06 5.67 -2.34
CA GLY A 54 -3.60 4.82 -3.38
C GLY A 54 -3.12 3.40 -3.21
N ILE A 55 -2.40 2.92 -4.23
CA ILE A 55 -1.89 1.55 -4.27
C ILE A 55 -0.65 1.45 -3.38
N THR A 56 -0.61 0.39 -2.58
CA THR A 56 0.58 0.02 -1.78
C THR A 56 1.11 -1.32 -2.25
N PHE A 57 2.43 -1.42 -2.41
CA PHE A 57 3.15 -2.67 -2.53
C PHE A 57 4.08 -2.85 -1.32
N VAL A 58 4.16 -4.07 -0.78
CA VAL A 58 5.13 -4.46 0.25
C VAL A 58 5.90 -5.65 -0.28
N ASN A 59 7.23 -5.52 -0.44
CA ASN A 59 8.11 -6.56 -0.99
C ASN A 59 7.67 -7.10 -2.37
N GLY A 60 7.00 -6.27 -3.17
CA GLY A 60 6.46 -6.64 -4.48
C GLY A 60 5.04 -7.20 -4.45
N ASP A 61 4.50 -7.49 -3.28
CA ASP A 61 3.13 -7.95 -3.10
C ASP A 61 2.18 -6.77 -2.95
N LEU A 62 1.03 -6.85 -3.62
CA LEU A 62 -0.01 -5.85 -3.50
C LEU A 62 -0.63 -5.91 -2.09
N ALA A 63 -0.57 -4.77 -1.39
CA ALA A 63 -1.05 -4.64 -0.03
C ALA A 63 -2.35 -3.81 0.05
N ALA A 64 -2.50 -2.81 -0.82
CA ALA A 64 -3.71 -2.00 -0.90
C ALA A 64 -3.97 -1.47 -2.31
N LEU A 65 -5.22 -1.06 -2.54
CA LEU A 65 -5.66 -0.41 -3.77
C LEU A 65 -6.32 0.92 -3.42
N SER A 66 -6.41 1.83 -4.39
CA SER A 66 -7.18 3.07 -4.22
C SER A 66 -8.63 2.76 -3.79
N GLY A 67 -9.03 3.26 -2.62
CA GLY A 67 -10.34 2.99 -2.02
C GLY A 67 -10.43 1.67 -1.25
N LEU A 68 -9.31 0.98 -1.04
CA LEU A 68 -9.21 -0.25 -0.24
C LEU A 68 -7.90 -0.28 0.57
N ASP A 69 -7.98 0.23 1.80
CA ASP A 69 -6.86 0.31 2.73
C ASP A 69 -6.71 -0.96 3.59
N ALA A 70 -6.56 -2.12 2.95
CA ALA A 70 -6.41 -3.41 3.65
C ALA A 70 -5.05 -3.56 4.36
N ASP A 71 -4.10 -2.67 4.06
CA ASP A 71 -2.72 -2.74 4.53
C ASP A 71 -2.49 -2.11 5.91
N ARG A 72 -3.43 -1.35 6.48
CA ARG A 72 -3.19 -0.52 7.69
C ARG A 72 -2.59 -1.28 8.87
N ASP A 73 -3.07 -2.49 9.11
CA ASP A 73 -2.64 -3.34 10.22
C ASP A 73 -1.48 -4.29 9.86
N LEU A 74 -0.96 -4.21 8.63
CA LEU A 74 0.20 -4.99 8.20
C LEU A 74 1.43 -4.55 9.01
N VAL A 75 2.01 -5.50 9.75
CA VAL A 75 3.25 -5.30 10.54
C VAL A 75 4.45 -5.34 9.60
N LEU A 76 5.28 -4.30 9.68
CA LEU A 76 6.52 -4.18 8.92
C LEU A 76 7.67 -4.87 9.66
N HIS A 77 8.58 -5.45 8.89
CA HIS A 77 9.77 -6.13 9.36
C HIS A 77 11.04 -5.42 8.87
N ASP A 78 12.16 -5.73 9.53
CA ASP A 78 13.47 -5.20 9.12
C ASP A 78 13.80 -5.61 7.68
N GLY A 79 14.17 -4.62 6.86
CA GLY A 79 14.50 -4.80 5.45
C GLY A 79 13.30 -4.74 4.49
N ASP A 80 12.08 -4.54 4.98
CA ASP A 80 10.90 -4.42 4.11
C ASP A 80 11.02 -3.24 3.14
N ARG A 81 10.48 -3.44 1.93
CA ARG A 81 10.36 -2.41 0.89
C ARG A 81 8.90 -2.06 0.67
N VAL A 82 8.55 -0.79 0.86
CA VAL A 82 7.17 -0.29 0.74
C VAL A 82 7.08 0.72 -0.39
N GLY A 83 6.24 0.46 -1.39
CA GLY A 83 5.95 1.40 -2.47
C GLY A 83 4.54 1.97 -2.34
N ILE A 84 4.40 3.30 -2.29
CA ILE A 84 3.11 3.98 -2.13
C ILE A 84 2.88 4.93 -3.32
N SER A 85 1.76 4.72 -4.02
CA SER A 85 1.31 5.58 -5.11
C SER A 85 0.13 6.44 -4.67
N HIS A 86 0.00 7.64 -5.26
CA HIS A 86 -1.15 8.52 -5.00
C HIS A 86 -2.47 7.86 -5.41
N ARG A 87 -3.60 8.21 -4.76
CA ARG A 87 -4.94 7.65 -5.04
C ARG A 87 -5.36 7.68 -6.51
N LYS A 88 -4.87 8.67 -7.26
CA LYS A 88 -5.18 8.90 -8.68
C LYS A 88 -4.34 8.03 -9.62
N SER A 89 -3.34 7.33 -9.10
CA SER A 89 -2.60 6.33 -9.86
C SER A 89 -3.53 5.17 -10.19
N MET A 90 -3.62 4.85 -11.48
CA MET A 90 -4.42 3.74 -11.96
C MET A 90 -3.54 2.50 -12.06
N TRP A 91 -4.03 1.40 -11.49
CA TRP A 91 -3.50 0.08 -11.76
C TRP A 91 -4.59 -0.77 -12.41
N PRO A 92 -4.50 -0.99 -13.73
CA PRO A 92 -5.49 -1.78 -14.47
C PRO A 92 -5.76 -3.12 -13.81
N PHE A 93 -7.03 -3.51 -13.73
CA PHE A 93 -7.43 -4.76 -13.04
C PHE A 93 -6.73 -5.99 -13.63
N GLN A 94 -6.35 -5.96 -14.91
CA GLN A 94 -5.63 -7.04 -15.57
C GLN A 94 -4.29 -7.36 -14.89
N TYR A 95 -3.63 -6.36 -14.30
CA TYR A 95 -2.36 -6.55 -13.60
C TYR A 95 -2.52 -7.21 -12.23
N ARG A 96 -3.75 -7.34 -11.73
CA ARG A 96 -4.04 -8.12 -10.52
C ARG A 96 -3.87 -9.62 -10.76
N PHE A 97 -4.12 -10.07 -12.00
CA PHE A 97 -3.94 -11.48 -12.33
C PHE A 97 -2.44 -11.81 -12.39
N GLY A 98 -1.99 -12.65 -11.45
CA GLY A 98 -0.60 -13.08 -11.35
C GLY A 98 0.30 -12.18 -10.49
N ALA A 99 -0.22 -11.09 -9.93
CA ALA A 99 0.49 -10.34 -8.89
C ALA A 99 0.40 -11.09 -7.55
N GLY A 100 1.49 -11.08 -6.79
CA GLY A 100 1.46 -11.48 -5.39
C GLY A 100 0.57 -10.52 -4.59
N VAL A 101 -0.13 -11.04 -3.60
CA VAL A 101 -1.04 -10.28 -2.74
C VAL A 101 -0.75 -10.62 -1.29
N THR A 102 -0.77 -9.60 -0.44
CA THR A 102 -0.62 -9.81 1.01
C THR A 102 -1.84 -10.57 1.58
N PRO A 103 -1.67 -11.32 2.69
CA PRO A 103 -2.77 -12.03 3.33
C PRO A 103 -3.97 -11.14 3.69
N GLN A 104 -3.70 -9.91 4.17
CA GLN A 104 -4.73 -8.95 4.57
C GLN A 104 -5.60 -8.52 3.38
N LEU A 105 -4.98 -8.27 2.22
CA LEU A 105 -5.71 -7.92 1.02
C LEU A 105 -6.48 -9.13 0.46
N GLN A 106 -5.90 -10.32 0.52
CA GLN A 106 -6.56 -11.56 0.10
C GLN A 106 -7.82 -11.86 0.94
N GLU A 107 -7.73 -11.68 2.26
CA GLU A 107 -8.88 -11.81 3.17
C GLU A 107 -9.95 -10.77 2.83
N THR A 108 -9.56 -9.52 2.61
CA THR A 108 -10.47 -8.44 2.23
C THR A 108 -11.20 -8.73 0.92
N PHE A 109 -10.53 -9.31 -0.08
CA PHE A 109 -11.20 -9.74 -1.31
C PHE A 109 -12.15 -10.91 -1.10
N SER A 110 -11.78 -11.88 -0.25
CA SER A 110 -12.61 -13.05 0.04
C SER A 110 -13.91 -12.68 0.77
N GLN A 111 -13.90 -11.60 1.56
CA GLN A 111 -15.07 -11.09 2.27
C GLN A 111 -16.01 -10.25 1.38
N ARG A 112 -15.58 -9.84 0.18
CA ARG A 112 -16.39 -9.07 -0.75
C ARG A 112 -17.14 -9.99 -1.72
N GLN A 113 -18.45 -9.74 -1.90
CA GLN A 113 -19.29 -10.44 -2.87
C GLN A 113 -18.76 -10.37 -4.32
N ASP A 114 -18.01 -9.31 -4.65
CA ASP A 114 -17.46 -9.08 -5.98
C ASP A 114 -16.02 -9.61 -6.17
N GLY A 115 -15.44 -10.24 -5.15
CA GLY A 115 -14.07 -10.75 -5.17
C GLY A 115 -13.00 -9.68 -5.46
N GLY A 116 -13.32 -8.39 -5.25
CA GLY A 116 -12.45 -7.27 -5.60
C GLY A 116 -12.60 -6.77 -7.05
N VAL A 117 -13.62 -7.21 -7.79
CA VAL A 117 -13.92 -6.77 -9.16
C VAL A 117 -15.36 -6.24 -9.25
N GLN A 118 -15.53 -4.91 -9.32
CA GLN A 118 -16.86 -4.26 -9.42
C GLN A 118 -17.68 -4.60 -10.69
N HIS A 119 -17.16 -5.45 -11.58
CA HIS A 119 -17.86 -6.02 -12.74
C HIS A 119 -17.73 -7.54 -12.81
N ALA A 120 -17.51 -8.23 -11.69
CA ALA A 120 -17.75 -9.66 -11.66
C ALA A 120 -19.24 -9.85 -11.99
N TYR A 121 -19.55 -10.40 -13.16
CA TYR A 121 -20.90 -10.83 -13.50
C TYR A 121 -21.27 -11.98 -12.56
N THR A 122 -21.67 -11.66 -11.33
CA THR A 122 -22.41 -12.60 -10.50
C THR A 122 -23.73 -12.83 -11.22
N GLN A 123 -23.95 -14.08 -11.64
CA GLN A 123 -25.27 -14.47 -12.11
C GLN A 123 -26.28 -14.15 -11.01
N PRO A 124 -27.43 -13.55 -11.32
CA PRO A 124 -28.46 -13.34 -10.32
C PRO A 124 -28.89 -14.71 -9.78
N ASP A 125 -29.00 -14.81 -8.45
CA ASP A 125 -29.54 -15.99 -7.79
C ASP A 125 -30.92 -16.32 -8.39
N GLU A 126 -31.10 -17.56 -8.87
CA GLU A 126 -32.39 -18.12 -9.30
C GLU A 126 -33.32 -18.41 -8.11
#